data_AF-A0A4D4K081-F1
#
_entry.id   AF-A0A4D4K081-F1
#
_cell.length_a   1.000
_cell.length_b   1.000
_cell.length_c   1.000
_cell.angle_alpha   90.00
_cell.angle_beta   90.00
_cell.angle_gamma   90.00
#
_symmetry.space_group_name_H-M   'P 1'
#
loop_
_entity.id
_entity.type
_entity.pdbx_description
1 polymer ?
#
loop_
_entity_poly.entity_id
_entity_poly.type
_entity_poly.pdbx_seq_one_letter_code
_entity_poly.pdbx_strand_id
1 'polypeptide(L)' 'MEQAARTTTVAGLMAADNIIVGGVAETAATIRRIGKLYPGAELSLQLRFGSVSHAEAMRAVRLLGERVLPELMEGE' A
#
# COMPACT_ATOMS: atom_id res chain seq x y z
N MET A 1 -1.41 20.99 11.83
CA MET A 1 -1.71 19.57 11.53
C MET A 1 -3.20 19.34 11.27
N GLU A 2 -4.10 19.89 12.09
CA GLU A 2 -5.55 19.64 12.00
C GLU A 2 -6.20 20.08 10.66
N GLN A 3 -5.72 21.16 10.04
CA GLN A 3 -6.27 21.67 8.77
C GLN A 3 -5.79 20.89 7.53
N ALA A 4 -4.58 20.34 7.58
CA ALA A 4 -4.06 19.45 6.53
C ALA A 4 -4.85 18.13 6.50
N ALA A 5 -5.14 17.54 7.66
CA ALA A 5 -5.96 16.33 7.75
C ALA A 5 -7.40 16.54 7.23
N ARG A 6 -7.98 17.73 7.41
CA ARG A 6 -9.35 18.07 6.96
C ARG A 6 -9.47 18.31 5.44
N THR A 7 -8.39 18.67 4.77
CA THR A 7 -8.38 19.01 3.32
C THR A 7 -7.78 17.90 2.46
N THR A 8 -7.23 16.88 3.11
CA THR A 8 -6.60 15.76 2.43
C THR A 8 -7.65 14.82 1.86
N THR A 9 -7.70 14.70 0.54
CA THR A 9 -8.54 13.72 -0.15
C THR A 9 -7.84 12.37 -0.22
N VAL A 10 -8.60 11.28 -0.36
CA VAL A 10 -8.04 9.93 -0.57
C VAL A 10 -7.11 9.93 -1.79
N ALA A 11 -7.52 10.61 -2.88
CA ALA A 11 -6.69 10.78 -4.07
C ALA A 11 -5.36 11.49 -3.77
N GLY A 12 -5.36 12.51 -2.91
CA GLY A 12 -4.13 13.19 -2.47
C GLY A 12 -3.21 12.31 -1.63
N LEU A 13 -3.77 11.46 -0.77
CA LEU A 13 -2.99 10.48 0.00
C LEU A 13 -2.38 9.39 -0.88
N MET A 14 -3.13 8.91 -1.87
CA MET A 14 -2.63 7.95 -2.86
C MET A 14 -1.53 8.56 -3.73
N ALA A 15 -1.71 9.80 -4.19
CA ALA A 15 -0.70 10.50 -4.98
C ALA A 15 0.62 10.70 -4.20
N ALA A 16 0.52 10.89 -2.89
CA ALA A 16 1.65 11.04 -1.98
C ALA A 16 2.21 9.70 -1.44
N ASP A 17 1.76 8.55 -1.95
CA ASP A 17 2.15 7.20 -1.48
C ASP A 17 1.86 6.89 -0.01
N ASN A 18 1.03 7.71 0.64
CA ASN A 18 0.68 7.53 2.04
C ASN A 18 -0.40 6.44 2.22
N ILE A 19 -1.11 6.08 1.15
CA ILE A 19 -2.07 4.99 1.12
C ILE A 19 -1.90 4.21 -0.19
N ILE A 20 -1.87 2.88 -0.09
CA ILE A 20 -1.85 1.97 -1.23
C ILE A 20 -3.23 1.31 -1.34
N VAL A 21 -3.97 1.63 -2.41
CA VAL A 21 -5.27 1.01 -2.73
C VAL A 21 -5.24 0.60 -4.19
N GLY A 22 -5.56 -0.66 -4.47
CA GLY A 22 -5.60 -1.17 -5.83
C GLY A 22 -5.59 -2.69 -5.91
N GLY A 23 -5.45 -3.19 -7.13
CA GLY A 23 -5.17 -4.60 -7.40
C GLY A 23 -3.72 -4.99 -7.07
N VAL A 24 -3.37 -6.26 -7.34
CA VAL A 24 -2.01 -6.80 -7.10
C VAL A 24 -0.95 -5.99 -7.84
N ALA A 25 -1.10 -5.81 -9.15
CA ALA A 25 -0.10 -5.13 -9.99
C ALA A 25 0.08 -3.65 -9.60
N GLU A 26 -0.99 -2.94 -9.26
CA GLU A 26 -0.96 -1.54 -8.81
C GLU A 26 -0.24 -1.43 -7.45
N THR A 27 -0.53 -2.37 -6.54
CA THR A 27 0.13 -2.46 -5.23
C THR A 27 1.63 -2.71 -5.40
N ALA A 28 2.02 -3.67 -6.25
CA ALA A 28 3.43 -3.96 -6.53
C ALA A 28 4.16 -2.76 -7.15
N ALA A 29 3.54 -2.10 -8.15
CA ALA A 29 4.10 -0.91 -8.78
C ALA A 29 4.32 0.24 -7.77
N THR A 30 3.37 0.44 -6.86
CA THR A 30 3.46 1.44 -5.80
C THR A 30 4.60 1.14 -4.84
N ILE A 31 4.71 -0.11 -4.36
CA ILE A 31 5.80 -0.52 -3.46
C ILE A 31 7.17 -0.37 -4.14
N ARG A 32 7.32 -0.77 -5.42
CA ARG A 32 8.57 -0.55 -6.17
C ARG A 32 8.92 0.93 -6.27
N ARG A 33 7.93 1.79 -6.49
CA ARG A 33 8.15 3.24 -6.56
C ARG A 33 8.63 3.80 -5.22
N ILE A 34 8.02 3.38 -4.11
CA ILE A 34 8.47 3.74 -2.75
C ILE A 34 9.92 3.29 -2.53
N GLY A 35 10.25 2.04 -2.88
CA GLY A 35 11.62 1.52 -2.74
C GLY A 35 12.68 2.29 -3.55
N LYS A 36 12.32 2.81 -4.74
CA LYS A 36 13.19 3.70 -5.53
C LYS A 36 13.40 5.06 -4.87
N LEU A 37 12.38 5.59 -4.20
CA LEU A 37 12.46 6.88 -3.49
C LEU A 37 13.22 6.76 -2.17
N TYR A 38 13.13 5.59 -1.52
CA TYR A 38 13.72 5.32 -0.21
C TYR A 38 14.50 4.00 -0.23
N PRO A 39 15.71 3.97 -0.83
CA PRO A 39 16.50 2.74 -0.93
C PRO A 39 16.84 2.16 0.46
N GLY A 40 16.60 0.85 0.64
CA GLY A 40 16.85 0.14 1.89
C GLY A 40 15.81 0.35 2.99
N ALA A 41 14.71 1.05 2.72
CA ALA A 41 13.62 1.21 3.68
C ALA A 41 12.84 -0.11 3.87
N GLU A 42 12.46 -0.40 5.11
CA GLU A 42 11.48 -1.43 5.43
C GLU A 42 10.07 -0.85 5.48
N LEU A 43 9.10 -1.62 4.99
CA LEU A 43 7.72 -1.17 4.85
C LEU A 43 6.79 -1.98 5.77
N SER A 44 6.02 -1.28 6.61
CA SER A 44 4.96 -1.85 7.44
C SER A 44 3.59 -1.45 6.91
N LEU A 45 2.71 -2.43 6.64
CA LEU A 45 1.40 -2.20 6.04
C LEU A 45 0.26 -2.34 7.05
N GLN A 46 -0.51 -1.26 7.24
CA GLN A 46 -1.77 -1.30 7.96
C GLN A 46 -2.89 -1.75 7.03
N LEU A 47 -3.42 -2.96 7.25
CA LEU A 47 -4.41 -3.58 6.34
C LEU A 47 -5.87 -3.41 6.77
N ARG A 48 -6.11 -2.84 7.95
CA ARG A 48 -7.45 -2.66 8.50
C ARG A 48 -7.64 -1.24 8.99
N PHE A 49 -8.73 -0.62 8.54
CA PHE A 49 -9.18 0.69 9.01
C PHE A 49 -10.70 0.75 8.95
N GLY A 50 -11.34 1.40 9.93
CA GLY A 50 -12.79 1.57 9.96
C GLY A 50 -13.58 0.26 9.90
N SER A 51 -14.45 0.15 8.90
CA SER A 51 -15.40 -0.96 8.72
C SER A 51 -14.86 -2.16 7.93
N VAL A 52 -13.56 -2.19 7.60
CA VAL A 52 -12.96 -3.36 6.92
C VAL A 52 -13.13 -4.61 7.78
N SER A 53 -13.76 -5.64 7.21
CA SER A 53 -14.00 -6.89 7.90
C SER A 53 -12.70 -7.70 8.08
N HIS A 54 -12.71 -8.63 9.04
CA HIS A 54 -11.57 -9.53 9.24
C HIS A 54 -11.27 -10.37 7.98
N ALA A 55 -12.30 -10.86 7.30
CA ALA A 55 -12.15 -11.68 6.09
C ALA A 55 -11.48 -10.89 4.95
N GLU A 56 -11.85 -9.62 4.76
CA GLU A 56 -11.23 -8.75 3.77
C GLU A 56 -9.76 -8.45 4.10
N ALA A 57 -9.45 -8.16 5.36
CA ALA A 57 -8.08 -7.95 5.81
C ALA A 57 -7.20 -9.20 5.59
N MET A 58 -7.71 -10.38 5.94
CA MET A 58 -6.99 -11.65 5.72
C MET A 58 -6.83 -11.97 4.23
N ARG A 59 -7.81 -11.61 3.39
CA ARG A 59 -7.67 -11.72 1.93
C ARG A 59 -6.54 -10.82 1.42
N ALA A 60 -6.42 -9.59 1.93
CA ALA A 60 -5.31 -8.70 1.57
C ALA A 60 -3.95 -9.27 1.99
N VAL A 61 -3.83 -9.85 3.20
CA VAL A 61 -2.61 -10.55 3.64
C VAL A 61 -2.22 -11.67 2.66
N ARG A 62 -3.18 -12.51 2.26
CA ARG A 62 -2.91 -13.60 1.32
C ARG A 62 -2.44 -13.07 -0.03
N LEU A 63 -3.14 -12.09 -0.61
CA LEU A 63 -2.76 -11.50 -1.90
C LEU A 63 -1.37 -10.85 -1.85
N LEU A 64 -1.02 -10.21 -0.72
CA LEU A 64 0.31 -9.66 -0.52
C LEU A 64 1.38 -10.75 -0.58
N GLY A 65 1.22 -11.81 0.21
CA GLY A 65 2.20 -12.90 0.30
C GLY A 65 2.29 -13.74 -0.97
N GLU A 66 1.16 -14.10 -1.57
CA GLU A 66 1.10 -15.05 -2.69
C GLU A 66 1.33 -14.40 -4.06
N ARG A 67 1.10 -13.09 -4.19
CA ARG A 67 1.11 -12.43 -5.50
C ARG A 67 1.93 -11.14 -5.55
N VAL A 68 1.78 -10.25 -4.56
CA VAL A 68 2.51 -8.96 -4.59
C VAL A 68 3.99 -9.14 -4.31
N LEU A 69 4.37 -9.83 -3.23
CA LEU A 69 5.78 -10.02 -2.87
C LEU A 69 6.58 -10.76 -3.96
N PRO A 70 6.06 -11.83 -4.59
CA PRO A 70 6.73 -12.46 -5.73
C PRO A 70 6.96 -11.51 -6.90
N GLU A 71 5.95 -10.71 -7.28
CA GLU A 71 6.12 -9.72 -8.36
C GLU A 71 7.25 -8.72 -8.05
N LEU A 72 7.45 -8.34 -6.78
CA LEU A 72 8.54 -7.43 -6.40
C LEU A 72 9.94 -8.04 -6.65
N MET A 73 10.08 -9.36 -6.48
CA MET A 73 11.35 -10.07 -6.67
C MET A 73 11.69 -10.30 -8.15
N GLU A 74 10.70 -10.45 -9.02
CA GLU A 74 10.91 -10.68 -10.47
C GLU A 74 11.38 -9.41 -11.22
N GLY A 75 11.37 -8.25 -10.56
CA GLY A 75 11.75 -6.97 -11.15
C GLY A 75 13.14 -6.45 -10.78
N GLU A 76 13.93 -7.22 -10.03
CA GLU A 76 15.37 -7.01 -9.79
C GLU A 76 16.22 -7.82 -10.77
#